data_AF-A0A1F9QWY9-F1
#
_entry.id   AF-A0A1F9QWY9-F1
#
_cell.length_a   1.000
_cell.length_b   1.000
_cell.length_c   1.000
_cell.angle_alpha   90.00
_cell.angle_beta   90.00
_cell.angle_gamma   90.00
#
_symmetry.space_group_name_H-M   'P 1'
#
loop_
_entity.id
_entity.type
_entity.pdbx_description
1 polymer ?
#
loop_
_entity_poly.entity_id
_entity_poly.type
_entity_poly.pdbx_seq_one_letter_code
_entity_poly.pdbx_strand_id
1 'polypeptide(L)'
;MKNILSWALALALVAPGPFAADAAAQAFRAPISVATVPSLPAVIPSAPAALTPSVATLAALPVSVMAVPSTPILPSFSLAASPSGGEPGGEPDEPGWKRKTRAAWAKTKQVLRDTPAEVAILGTFGLMVGLGLGWNHEAAREASIPVGFSEIHQMERDAESEGRQIGPMARYLAGTNDMTMNVFNAWNKANERTLVGSPVPNFASELDYNAGQKLRIHHYELPHYFKSLPDEADAARRLLEPYEQVRLQAADADAQLSRTWDESHHDVTHTEWHTRTVDDGNGRSHKETYSTQVYDYTIHRYSYDRAHGEASSSSLDALTRKGRAASFTEDMRIAKQTNADGEYAAEKSRGLRQALSPQEAMGYASVWKYGSTLMTNLPVIHARLGELALDADQWRAEKSGAHDERYTTTSHSDSGPREYQTVERALSHGRDLERSVFEVLEGVEYTRAMTPVLKAKIQELIAVQLDHKPGNAKKLSKEVLSITKEIYTKNFKKGFDVKRFRAGVVALAVLLGALGGGLLGAGWDWLGRRATGRSFPRS
;
A
#
# COMPACT_ATOMS: atom_id res chain seq x y z
N MET A 1 -26.16 41.06 14.39
CA MET A 1 -25.34 39.84 14.59
C MET A 1 -26.03 38.74 15.40
N LYS A 2 -26.86 39.02 16.42
CA LYS A 2 -27.55 37.96 17.21
C LYS A 2 -28.57 37.10 16.40
N ASN A 3 -29.16 37.62 15.32
CA ASN A 3 -30.15 36.87 14.54
C ASN A 3 -29.53 35.91 13.52
N ILE A 4 -28.28 36.10 13.09
CA ILE A 4 -27.64 35.18 12.12
C ILE A 4 -27.21 33.88 12.83
N LEU A 5 -26.84 33.96 14.12
CA LEU A 5 -26.48 32.79 14.93
C LEU A 5 -27.70 31.91 15.25
N SER A 6 -28.90 32.48 15.38
CA SER A 6 -30.12 31.69 15.67
C SER A 6 -30.62 30.91 14.45
N TRP A 7 -30.45 31.44 13.24
CA TRP A 7 -30.79 30.74 11.99
C TRP A 7 -29.77 29.64 11.65
N ALA A 8 -28.48 29.85 11.94
CA ALA A 8 -27.45 28.81 11.78
C ALA A 8 -27.66 27.64 12.75
N LEU A 9 -28.10 27.90 13.99
CA LEU A 9 -28.47 26.84 14.94
C LEU A 9 -29.76 26.11 14.53
N ALA A 10 -30.75 26.83 13.99
CA ALA A 10 -32.01 26.23 13.53
C ALA A 10 -31.81 25.34 12.28
N LEU A 11 -30.93 25.71 11.35
CA LEU A 11 -30.59 24.88 10.19
C LEU A 11 -29.72 23.66 10.54
N ALA A 12 -28.89 23.74 11.59
CA ALA A 12 -28.15 22.59 12.10
C ALA A 12 -29.04 21.57 12.84
N LEU A 13 -30.21 21.98 13.34
CA LEU A 13 -31.16 21.13 14.06
C LEU A 13 -32.25 20.50 13.17
N VAL A 14 -32.38 20.92 11.90
CA VAL A 14 -33.44 20.45 10.98
C VAL A 14 -32.90 19.53 9.87
N ALA A 15 -31.58 19.33 9.77
CA ALA A 15 -31.04 18.28 8.90
C ALA A 15 -31.40 16.91 9.52
N PRO A 16 -32.25 16.10 8.87
CA PRO A 16 -32.53 14.76 9.38
C PRO A 16 -31.25 13.95 9.21
N GLY A 17 -30.59 13.66 10.34
CA GLY A 17 -29.49 12.71 10.36
C GLY A 17 -29.98 11.36 9.82
N PRO A 18 -29.12 10.59 9.12
CA PRO A 18 -29.50 9.28 8.57
C PRO A 18 -29.95 8.25 9.63
N PHE A 19 -29.77 8.54 10.92
CA PHE A 19 -30.14 7.65 12.03
C PHE A 19 -31.61 7.75 12.49
N ALA A 20 -32.39 8.76 12.07
CA ALA A 20 -33.79 8.89 12.50
C ALA A 20 -34.76 8.05 11.65
N ALA A 21 -34.35 7.61 10.46
CA ALA A 21 -35.14 6.72 9.61
C ALA A 21 -35.08 5.24 10.05
N ASP A 22 -34.08 4.86 10.87
CA ASP A 22 -33.81 3.47 11.25
C ASP A 22 -34.66 2.95 12.42
N ALA A 23 -35.28 3.84 13.22
CA ALA A 23 -36.10 3.43 14.36
C ALA A 23 -37.54 3.00 13.99
N ALA A 24 -38.02 3.34 12.80
CA ALA A 24 -39.41 3.10 12.39
C ALA A 24 -39.63 1.78 11.61
N ALA A 25 -38.57 1.06 11.23
CA ALA A 25 -38.66 -0.14 10.39
C ALA A 25 -38.56 -1.49 11.15
N GLN A 26 -38.46 -1.47 12.50
CA GLN A 26 -38.25 -2.67 13.32
C GLN A 26 -39.52 -3.25 13.97
N ALA A 27 -40.73 -2.87 13.53
CA ALA A 27 -41.96 -3.52 13.99
C ALA A 27 -42.40 -4.61 13.00
N PHE A 28 -42.59 -5.83 13.53
CA PHE A 28 -43.14 -7.03 12.89
C PHE A 28 -42.19 -7.95 12.08
N ARG A 29 -41.61 -8.93 12.79
CA ARG A 29 -41.56 -10.33 12.31
C ARG A 29 -41.78 -11.30 13.49
N ALA A 30 -42.68 -12.25 13.27
CA ALA A 30 -43.07 -13.31 14.21
C ALA A 30 -42.01 -14.44 14.28
N PRO A 31 -41.94 -15.20 15.38
CA PRO A 31 -40.97 -16.28 15.54
C PRO A 31 -41.34 -17.53 14.72
N ILE A 32 -40.36 -18.08 14.01
CA ILE A 32 -40.46 -19.40 13.36
C ILE A 32 -39.90 -20.47 14.30
N SER A 33 -40.67 -21.53 14.43
CA SER A 33 -40.54 -22.66 15.34
C SER A 33 -39.23 -23.45 15.19
N VAL A 34 -38.69 -23.84 16.34
CA VAL A 34 -37.56 -24.76 16.53
C VAL A 34 -38.00 -26.18 16.19
N ALA A 35 -37.32 -26.84 15.26
CA ALA A 35 -37.40 -28.28 15.04
C ALA A 35 -36.24 -28.97 15.75
N THR A 36 -36.59 -29.83 16.71
CA THR A 36 -35.71 -30.72 17.46
C THR A 36 -35.22 -31.87 16.59
N VAL A 37 -33.91 -32.17 16.64
CA VAL A 37 -33.31 -33.38 16.05
C VAL A 37 -32.62 -34.16 17.19
N PRO A 38 -32.79 -35.50 17.25
CA PRO A 38 -32.40 -36.29 18.41
C PRO A 38 -30.92 -36.68 18.41
N SER A 39 -30.36 -36.75 19.62
CA SER A 39 -29.04 -37.23 19.96
C SER A 39 -28.93 -38.75 19.91
N LEU A 40 -27.81 -39.27 19.41
CA LEU A 40 -27.38 -40.66 19.59
C LEU A 40 -25.85 -40.73 19.84
N PRO A 41 -25.37 -41.81 20.49
CA PRO A 41 -24.37 -41.72 21.55
C PRO A 41 -22.92 -41.91 21.09
N ALA A 42 -22.03 -41.39 21.95
CA ALA A 42 -20.58 -41.52 21.90
C ALA A 42 -20.11 -42.98 22.00
N VAL A 43 -19.14 -43.33 21.17
CA VAL A 43 -18.32 -44.54 21.31
C VAL A 43 -16.86 -44.08 21.41
N ILE A 44 -16.25 -44.36 22.57
CA ILE A 44 -14.84 -44.17 22.88
C ILE A 44 -14.10 -45.47 22.54
N PRO A 45 -12.92 -45.39 21.91
CA PRO A 45 -11.88 -46.36 22.21
C PRO A 45 -10.54 -45.69 22.56
N SER A 46 -10.12 -45.98 23.79
CA SER A 46 -8.80 -46.42 24.26
C SER A 46 -7.53 -46.03 23.49
N ALA A 47 -6.64 -45.34 24.21
CA ALA A 47 -5.23 -45.14 23.90
C ALA A 47 -4.39 -46.43 23.95
N PRO A 48 -3.20 -46.41 23.33
CA PRO A 48 -2.02 -47.02 23.95
C PRO A 48 -0.84 -46.05 24.09
N ALA A 49 0.06 -46.45 24.98
CA ALA A 49 1.07 -45.67 25.65
C ALA A 49 2.35 -45.40 24.85
N ALA A 50 3.01 -44.32 25.28
CA ALA A 50 4.45 -44.12 25.49
C ALA A 50 5.45 -44.58 24.43
N LEU A 51 6.30 -43.64 23.98
CA LEU A 51 7.75 -43.79 23.91
C LEU A 51 8.41 -42.39 23.98
N THR A 52 9.31 -42.22 24.95
CA THR A 52 10.31 -41.15 25.06
C THR A 52 11.41 -41.38 24.00
N PRO A 53 12.16 -40.35 23.54
CA PRO A 53 13.40 -40.01 24.25
C PRO A 53 13.91 -38.54 24.14
N SER A 54 14.82 -38.27 25.08
CA SER A 54 16.06 -37.48 24.98
C SER A 54 16.04 -35.95 24.76
N VAL A 55 16.35 -35.33 25.89
CA VAL A 55 17.17 -34.13 26.11
C VAL A 55 18.31 -33.99 25.10
N ALA A 56 18.35 -32.88 24.38
CA ALA A 56 19.56 -32.35 23.77
C ALA A 56 19.61 -30.83 23.99
N THR A 57 20.62 -30.45 24.75
CA THR A 57 21.08 -29.10 25.07
C THR A 57 21.42 -28.33 23.79
N LEU A 58 20.90 -27.11 23.62
CA LEU A 58 21.44 -26.19 22.62
C LEU A 58 21.54 -24.77 23.19
N ALA A 59 22.73 -24.25 22.99
CA ALA A 59 23.32 -23.06 23.58
C ALA A 59 22.56 -21.77 23.25
N ALA A 60 22.60 -20.87 24.23
CA ALA A 60 22.24 -19.47 24.07
C ALA A 60 23.07 -18.82 22.95
N LEU A 61 22.39 -18.15 22.02
CA LEU A 61 22.99 -17.17 21.12
C LEU A 61 22.49 -15.77 21.52
N PRO A 62 23.36 -14.74 21.41
CA PRO A 62 23.09 -13.42 21.97
C PRO A 62 22.09 -12.63 21.14
N VAL A 63 21.25 -11.90 21.86
CA VAL A 63 20.31 -10.89 21.36
C VAL A 63 21.11 -9.72 20.78
N SER A 64 21.17 -9.62 19.46
CA SER A 64 21.57 -8.37 18.78
C SER A 64 20.36 -7.47 18.62
N VAL A 65 20.38 -6.36 19.34
CA VAL A 65 19.44 -5.24 19.26
C VAL A 65 19.53 -4.63 17.86
N MET A 66 18.55 -4.90 17.00
CA MET A 66 18.39 -4.12 15.76
C MET A 66 17.74 -2.79 16.10
N ALA A 67 18.56 -1.74 16.06
CA ALA A 67 18.13 -0.36 16.08
C ALA A 67 17.31 -0.06 14.82
N VAL A 68 16.15 0.56 15.02
CA VAL A 68 15.27 1.11 13.98
C VAL A 68 15.91 2.38 13.43
N PRO A 69 16.23 2.51 12.13
CA PRO A 69 16.48 3.81 11.55
C PRO A 69 15.16 4.39 11.05
N SER A 70 14.67 5.39 11.78
CA SER A 70 13.63 6.30 11.34
C SER A 70 14.26 7.46 10.57
N THR A 71 14.16 7.47 9.24
CA THR A 71 14.28 8.69 8.41
C THR A 71 13.38 8.59 7.17
N PRO A 72 12.63 9.66 6.83
CA PRO A 72 11.88 9.74 5.58
C PRO A 72 12.80 10.13 4.42
N ILE A 73 12.68 9.40 3.31
CA ILE A 73 13.33 9.69 2.03
C ILE A 73 12.64 10.92 1.41
N LEU A 74 13.39 12.02 1.27
CA LEU A 74 13.09 13.12 0.35
C LEU A 74 13.83 12.88 -0.98
N PRO A 75 13.27 13.28 -2.13
CA PRO A 75 13.93 13.10 -3.42
C PRO A 75 15.16 14.02 -3.55
N SER A 76 16.29 13.41 -3.87
CA SER A 76 17.55 14.07 -4.23
C SER A 76 17.46 14.66 -5.63
N PHE A 77 17.61 15.98 -5.74
CA PHE A 77 17.88 16.67 -7.00
C PHE A 77 19.40 16.80 -7.15
N SER A 78 19.95 16.25 -8.24
CA SER A 78 21.35 16.44 -8.62
C SER A 78 21.55 17.86 -9.16
N LEU A 79 22.48 18.60 -8.56
CA LEU A 79 22.94 19.90 -9.03
C LEU A 79 24.39 19.72 -9.51
N ALA A 80 24.59 19.95 -10.81
CA ALA A 80 25.90 19.98 -11.43
C ALA A 80 26.74 21.12 -10.84
N ALA A 81 27.99 20.80 -10.48
CA ALA A 81 28.98 21.78 -10.07
C ALA A 81 29.55 22.49 -11.31
N SER A 82 29.53 23.82 -11.32
CA SER A 82 30.39 24.64 -12.18
C SER A 82 31.55 25.19 -11.35
N PRO A 83 32.79 25.24 -11.89
CA PRO A 83 33.91 25.87 -11.23
C PRO A 83 33.96 27.35 -11.66
N SER A 84 34.01 28.27 -10.71
CA SER A 84 34.56 29.61 -10.96
C SER A 84 35.05 30.25 -9.67
N GLY A 85 36.34 30.54 -9.63
CA GLY A 85 36.92 31.48 -8.66
C GLY A 85 36.52 32.92 -8.99
N GLY A 86 36.75 33.81 -8.02
CA GLY A 86 36.74 35.26 -8.22
C GLY A 86 35.84 36.04 -7.27
N GLU A 87 36.49 36.64 -6.28
CA GLU A 87 36.13 37.83 -5.49
C GLU A 87 35.09 37.75 -4.33
N PRO A 88 35.42 38.33 -3.14
CA PRO A 88 34.54 38.34 -1.98
C PRO A 88 33.74 39.65 -1.91
N GLY A 89 32.42 39.57 -1.75
CA GLY A 89 31.65 40.77 -1.37
C GLY A 89 30.14 40.82 -1.65
N GLY A 90 29.51 39.73 -2.10
CA GLY A 90 28.05 39.66 -2.25
C GLY A 90 27.40 38.87 -1.13
N GLU A 91 26.36 39.41 -0.49
CA GLU A 91 25.45 38.62 0.37
C GLU A 91 25.03 37.34 -0.38
N PRO A 92 25.02 36.17 0.28
CA PRO A 92 24.68 34.92 -0.39
C PRO A 92 23.26 35.01 -0.97
N ASP A 93 23.16 34.88 -2.29
CA ASP A 93 21.90 34.92 -3.01
C ASP A 93 20.89 33.98 -2.38
N GLU A 94 19.73 34.53 -2.03
CA GLU A 94 18.70 33.79 -1.32
C GLU A 94 18.23 32.61 -2.19
N PRO A 95 18.20 31.36 -1.67
CA PRO A 95 17.83 30.18 -2.44
C PRO A 95 16.53 30.39 -3.22
N GLY A 96 16.52 30.07 -4.52
CA GLY A 96 15.40 30.39 -5.42
C GLY A 96 14.01 29.92 -4.96
N TRP A 97 13.95 28.89 -4.11
CA TRP A 97 12.70 28.44 -3.49
C TRP A 97 12.14 29.46 -2.49
N LYS A 98 12.97 30.19 -1.73
CA LYS A 98 12.54 31.24 -0.78
C LYS A 98 11.96 32.45 -1.50
N ARG A 99 12.53 32.85 -2.64
CA ARG A 99 11.95 33.90 -3.50
C ARG A 99 10.58 33.51 -4.03
N LYS A 100 10.43 32.26 -4.51
CA LYS A 100 9.14 31.73 -5.00
C LYS A 100 8.09 31.66 -3.88
N THR A 101 8.45 31.23 -2.67
CA THR A 101 7.51 31.17 -1.54
C THR A 101 7.10 32.56 -1.04
N ARG A 102 8.02 33.55 -0.99
CA ARG A 102 7.67 34.94 -0.66
C ARG A 102 6.75 35.56 -1.71
N ALA A 103 7.03 35.35 -3.00
CA ALA A 103 6.19 35.86 -4.09
C ALA A 103 4.79 35.23 -4.06
N ALA A 104 4.70 33.91 -3.85
CA ALA A 104 3.44 33.22 -3.67
C ALA A 104 2.67 33.74 -2.44
N TRP A 105 3.35 33.93 -1.30
CA TRP A 105 2.76 34.46 -0.08
C TRP A 105 2.26 35.91 -0.23
N ALA A 106 3.02 36.76 -0.93
CA ALA A 106 2.60 38.13 -1.25
C ALA A 106 1.35 38.13 -2.14
N LYS A 107 1.30 37.26 -3.16
CA LYS A 107 0.10 37.09 -4.01
C LYS A 107 -1.09 36.56 -3.21
N THR A 108 -0.90 35.57 -2.34
CA THR A 108 -1.97 35.06 -1.46
C THR A 108 -2.49 36.13 -0.52
N LYS A 109 -1.60 36.93 0.10
CA LYS A 109 -1.98 38.07 0.93
C LYS A 109 -2.76 39.13 0.16
N GLN A 110 -2.33 39.44 -1.07
CA GLN A 110 -3.03 40.37 -1.95
C GLN A 110 -4.43 39.85 -2.30
N VAL A 111 -4.55 38.59 -2.72
CA VAL A 111 -5.84 37.95 -2.99
C VAL A 111 -6.73 37.97 -1.75
N LEU A 112 -6.22 37.63 -0.56
CA LEU A 112 -6.99 37.68 0.69
C LEU A 112 -7.45 39.09 1.06
N ARG A 113 -6.63 40.12 0.78
CA ARG A 113 -6.99 41.52 1.00
C ARG A 113 -8.06 42.01 0.00
N ASP A 114 -7.96 41.56 -1.25
CA ASP A 114 -8.84 42.03 -2.34
C ASP A 114 -10.15 41.21 -2.43
N THR A 115 -10.23 40.09 -1.70
CA THR A 115 -11.42 39.24 -1.63
C THR A 115 -12.45 39.87 -0.68
N PRO A 116 -13.71 40.07 -1.14
CA PRO A 116 -14.80 40.53 -0.26
C PRO A 116 -14.93 39.64 0.98
N ALA A 117 -15.22 40.25 2.14
CA ALA A 117 -15.29 39.52 3.41
C ALA A 117 -16.34 38.39 3.36
N GLU A 118 -17.43 38.59 2.64
CA GLU A 118 -18.50 37.61 2.42
C GLU A 118 -17.99 36.37 1.67
N VAL A 119 -17.16 36.56 0.64
CA VAL A 119 -16.51 35.48 -0.12
C VAL A 119 -15.54 34.71 0.77
N ALA A 120 -14.75 35.42 1.58
CA ALA A 120 -13.78 34.81 2.48
C ALA A 120 -14.48 33.99 3.60
N ILE A 121 -15.54 34.53 4.20
CA ILE A 121 -16.31 33.86 5.26
C ILE A 121 -17.00 32.61 4.71
N LEU A 122 -17.71 32.74 3.58
CA LEU A 122 -18.43 31.60 3.00
C LEU A 122 -17.47 30.57 2.39
N GLY A 123 -16.33 30.98 1.83
CA GLY A 123 -15.25 30.08 1.44
C GLY A 123 -14.67 29.29 2.62
N THR A 124 -14.45 29.96 3.76
CA THR A 124 -13.97 29.29 4.99
C THR A 124 -15.03 28.33 5.55
N PHE A 125 -16.31 28.72 5.53
CA PHE A 125 -17.41 27.84 5.92
C PHE A 125 -17.49 26.62 5.01
N GLY A 126 -17.41 26.83 3.70
CA GLY A 126 -17.36 25.76 2.71
C GLY A 126 -16.18 24.80 2.92
N LEU A 127 -15.00 25.34 3.27
CA LEU A 127 -13.82 24.54 3.65
C LEU A 127 -14.13 23.64 4.85
N MET A 128 -14.72 24.19 5.92
CA MET A 128 -15.08 23.41 7.12
C MET A 128 -16.12 22.33 6.82
N VAL A 129 -17.13 22.63 6.00
CA VAL A 129 -18.12 21.64 5.54
C VAL A 129 -17.45 20.54 4.71
N GLY A 130 -16.59 20.92 3.76
CA GLY A 130 -15.84 19.96 2.93
C GLY A 130 -14.94 19.05 3.77
N LEU A 131 -14.25 19.62 4.77
CA LEU A 131 -13.45 18.85 5.72
C LEU A 131 -14.32 17.88 6.53
N GLY A 132 -15.43 18.36 7.10
CA GLY A 132 -16.32 17.54 7.92
C GLY A 132 -16.94 16.39 7.13
N LEU A 133 -17.50 16.66 5.95
CA LEU A 133 -18.11 15.64 5.10
C LEU A 133 -17.06 14.66 4.56
N GLY A 134 -15.93 15.15 4.06
CA GLY A 134 -14.85 14.33 3.52
C GLY A 134 -14.23 13.43 4.59
N TRP A 135 -13.95 13.99 5.77
CA TRP A 135 -13.41 13.23 6.90
C TRP A 135 -14.40 12.20 7.41
N ASN A 136 -15.66 12.56 7.63
CA ASN A 136 -16.67 11.62 8.12
C ASN A 136 -16.91 10.48 7.13
N HIS A 137 -16.94 10.76 5.82
CA HIS A 137 -17.07 9.74 4.79
C HIS A 137 -15.89 8.77 4.81
N GLU A 138 -14.66 9.27 4.82
CA GLU A 138 -13.46 8.41 4.80
C GLU A 138 -13.24 7.69 6.14
N ALA A 139 -13.61 8.29 7.28
CA ALA A 139 -13.61 7.64 8.59
C ALA A 139 -14.65 6.50 8.67
N ALA A 140 -15.85 6.70 8.10
CA ALA A 140 -16.85 5.63 8.00
C ALA A 140 -16.38 4.48 7.09
N ARG A 141 -15.64 4.78 6.01
CA ARG A 141 -15.00 3.75 5.18
C ARG A 141 -13.90 3.01 5.93
N GLU A 142 -13.11 3.70 6.74
CA GLU A 142 -12.08 3.08 7.58
C GLU A 142 -12.67 2.20 8.70
N ALA A 143 -13.85 2.54 9.21
CA ALA A 143 -14.58 1.77 10.22
C ALA A 143 -15.11 0.42 9.70
N SER A 144 -15.18 0.24 8.37
CA SER A 144 -15.72 -0.97 7.73
C SER A 144 -14.69 -1.57 6.77
N ILE A 145 -13.86 -2.47 7.29
CA ILE A 145 -12.81 -3.17 6.53
C ILE A 145 -13.44 -4.40 5.84
N PRO A 146 -13.36 -4.56 4.51
CA PRO A 146 -13.93 -5.71 3.82
C PRO A 146 -13.33 -7.01 4.33
N VAL A 147 -14.19 -8.01 4.60
CA VAL A 147 -13.75 -9.34 5.02
C VAL A 147 -14.17 -10.44 4.05
N GLY A 148 -13.41 -11.53 4.01
CA GLY A 148 -13.74 -12.74 3.25
C GLY A 148 -12.88 -13.89 3.74
N PHE A 149 -13.52 -14.90 4.33
CA PHE A 149 -12.83 -16.04 4.93
C PHE A 149 -12.48 -17.09 3.88
N SER A 150 -11.34 -17.75 4.07
CA SER A 150 -10.80 -18.77 3.16
C SER A 150 -11.56 -20.08 3.20
N GLU A 151 -12.31 -20.31 4.30
CA GLU A 151 -13.00 -21.56 4.61
C GLU A 151 -12.02 -22.73 4.74
N ILE A 152 -10.88 -22.49 5.40
CA ILE A 152 -9.79 -23.48 5.54
C ILE A 152 -10.27 -24.84 6.06
N HIS A 153 -11.23 -24.89 6.99
CA HIS A 153 -11.80 -26.16 7.46
C HIS A 153 -12.57 -26.91 6.35
N GLN A 154 -13.29 -26.20 5.48
CA GLN A 154 -13.94 -26.81 4.32
C GLN A 154 -12.89 -27.31 3.33
N MET A 155 -11.82 -26.54 3.09
CA MET A 155 -10.69 -26.99 2.28
C MET A 155 -10.06 -28.29 2.81
N GLU A 156 -9.98 -28.45 4.13
CA GLU A 156 -9.40 -29.64 4.76
C GLU A 156 -10.29 -30.85 4.55
N ARG A 157 -11.60 -30.71 4.79
CA ARG A 157 -12.58 -31.77 4.53
C ARG A 157 -12.62 -32.15 3.04
N ASP A 158 -12.56 -31.16 2.16
CA ASP A 158 -12.55 -31.39 0.72
C ASP A 158 -11.28 -32.15 0.29
N ALA A 159 -10.11 -31.78 0.82
CA ALA A 159 -8.86 -32.48 0.56
C ALA A 159 -8.87 -33.92 1.12
N GLU A 160 -9.35 -34.10 2.35
CA GLU A 160 -9.45 -35.40 3.02
C GLU A 160 -10.40 -36.34 2.28
N SER A 161 -11.53 -35.83 1.78
CA SER A 161 -12.48 -36.60 0.96
C SER A 161 -11.87 -37.13 -0.34
N GLU A 162 -10.78 -36.51 -0.81
CA GLU A 162 -10.02 -36.90 -2.00
C GLU A 162 -8.75 -37.70 -1.64
N GLY A 163 -8.56 -38.06 -0.38
CA GLY A 163 -7.39 -38.81 0.11
C GLY A 163 -6.10 -37.99 0.09
N ARG A 164 -6.19 -36.65 0.20
CA ARG A 164 -5.07 -35.71 0.15
C ARG A 164 -5.05 -34.80 1.37
N GLN A 165 -3.93 -34.12 1.59
CA GLN A 165 -3.82 -33.04 2.56
C GLN A 165 -3.67 -31.70 1.83
N ILE A 166 -4.09 -30.62 2.49
CA ILE A 166 -3.79 -29.27 1.98
C ILE A 166 -2.28 -29.06 2.06
N GLY A 167 -1.70 -28.50 1.01
CA GLY A 167 -0.28 -28.17 1.00
C GLY A 167 0.08 -27.03 1.99
N PRO A 168 1.38 -26.91 2.31
CA PRO A 168 1.85 -25.92 3.28
C PRO A 168 1.56 -24.47 2.89
N MET A 169 1.71 -24.11 1.61
CA MET A 169 1.51 -22.74 1.16
C MET A 169 0.03 -22.34 1.20
N ALA A 170 -0.86 -23.26 0.80
CA ALA A 170 -2.30 -23.06 0.88
C ALA A 170 -2.76 -22.92 2.33
N ARG A 171 -2.26 -23.75 3.26
CA ARG A 171 -2.52 -23.58 4.70
C ARG A 171 -2.05 -22.23 5.22
N TYR A 172 -0.79 -21.88 4.93
CA TYR A 172 -0.21 -20.61 5.36
C TYR A 172 -1.01 -19.39 4.86
N LEU A 173 -1.34 -19.32 3.57
CA LEU A 173 -2.06 -18.18 3.00
C LEU A 173 -3.52 -18.14 3.48
N ALA A 174 -4.20 -19.28 3.54
CA ALA A 174 -5.57 -19.36 4.07
C ALA A 174 -5.63 -18.95 5.54
N GLY A 175 -4.71 -19.46 6.38
CA GLY A 175 -4.61 -19.11 7.79
C GLY A 175 -4.22 -17.65 8.02
N THR A 176 -3.29 -17.11 7.21
CA THR A 176 -2.91 -15.70 7.27
C THR A 176 -4.10 -14.81 6.94
N ASN A 177 -4.86 -15.15 5.88
CA ASN A 177 -6.11 -14.46 5.56
C ASN A 177 -7.08 -14.52 6.74
N ASP A 178 -7.41 -15.70 7.25
CA ASP A 178 -8.46 -15.86 8.26
C ASP A 178 -8.09 -15.24 9.62
N MET A 179 -6.82 -15.29 10.02
CA MET A 179 -6.33 -14.55 11.18
C MET A 179 -6.59 -13.05 11.02
N THR A 180 -6.21 -12.46 9.88
CA THR A 180 -6.41 -11.03 9.64
C THR A 180 -7.90 -10.66 9.53
N MET A 181 -8.70 -11.50 8.88
CA MET A 181 -10.15 -11.31 8.77
C MET A 181 -10.85 -11.38 10.12
N ASN A 182 -10.40 -12.24 11.04
CA ASN A 182 -10.93 -12.28 12.40
C ASN A 182 -10.68 -10.97 13.16
N VAL A 183 -9.49 -10.38 13.03
CA VAL A 183 -9.18 -9.07 13.64
C VAL A 183 -9.99 -7.94 12.98
N PHE A 184 -10.11 -7.94 11.64
CA PHE A 184 -10.92 -6.95 10.93
C PHE A 184 -12.41 -7.07 11.25
N ASN A 185 -12.94 -8.29 11.38
CA ASN A 185 -14.33 -8.52 11.76
C ASN A 185 -14.60 -8.03 13.19
N ALA A 186 -13.68 -8.28 14.13
CA ALA A 186 -13.77 -7.74 15.49
C ALA A 186 -13.80 -6.19 15.49
N TRP A 187 -12.98 -5.56 14.65
CA TRP A 187 -12.98 -4.10 14.48
C TRP A 187 -14.29 -3.58 13.88
N ASN A 188 -14.81 -4.22 12.84
CA ASN A 188 -16.06 -3.84 12.21
C ASN A 188 -17.24 -3.95 13.18
N LYS A 189 -17.35 -5.08 13.90
CA LYS A 189 -18.38 -5.29 14.93
C LYS A 189 -18.26 -4.27 16.06
N ALA A 190 -17.04 -3.93 16.45
CA ALA A 190 -16.81 -2.92 17.48
C ALA A 190 -17.34 -1.54 17.07
N ASN A 191 -17.08 -1.12 15.82
CA ASN A 191 -17.57 0.15 15.30
C ASN A 191 -19.10 0.15 15.15
N GLU A 192 -19.69 -0.94 14.69
CA GLU A 192 -21.14 -1.06 14.57
C GLU A 192 -21.85 -0.92 15.93
N ARG A 193 -21.28 -1.49 17.00
CA ARG A 193 -21.83 -1.39 18.36
C ARG A 193 -21.53 -0.07 19.06
N THR A 194 -20.74 0.81 18.45
CA THR A 194 -20.39 2.11 19.02
C THR A 194 -21.27 3.21 18.43
N LEU A 195 -22.36 3.52 19.15
CA LEU A 195 -23.23 4.65 18.80
C LEU A 195 -22.57 6.01 19.10
N VAL A 196 -21.91 6.12 20.25
CA VAL A 196 -21.20 7.33 20.71
C VAL A 196 -19.91 6.92 21.40
N GLY A 197 -18.81 7.63 21.10
CA GLY A 197 -17.52 7.45 21.78
C GLY A 197 -16.52 6.60 20.99
N SER A 198 -15.62 5.93 21.72
CA SER A 198 -14.52 5.17 21.14
C SER A 198 -14.92 3.71 20.90
N PRO A 199 -14.60 3.09 19.75
CA PRO A 199 -14.85 1.68 19.51
C PRO A 199 -13.88 0.75 20.24
N VAL A 200 -12.85 1.30 20.89
CA VAL A 200 -11.77 0.54 21.53
C VAL A 200 -12.24 -0.46 22.61
N PRO A 201 -13.18 -0.12 23.52
CA PRO A 201 -13.71 -1.08 24.49
C PRO A 201 -14.41 -2.27 23.83
N ASN A 202 -15.27 -2.00 22.84
CA ASN A 202 -15.95 -3.05 22.09
C ASN A 202 -14.95 -3.89 21.28
N PHE A 203 -13.90 -3.27 20.74
CA PHE A 203 -12.86 -3.97 20.00
C PHE A 203 -12.06 -4.92 20.89
N ALA A 204 -11.65 -4.47 22.08
CA ALA A 204 -11.00 -5.34 23.06
C ALA A 204 -11.92 -6.50 23.48
N SER A 205 -13.21 -6.25 23.68
CA SER A 205 -14.19 -7.30 24.01
C SER A 205 -14.40 -8.31 22.88
N GLU A 206 -14.48 -7.88 21.62
CA GLU A 206 -14.61 -8.78 20.47
C GLU A 206 -13.32 -9.58 20.23
N LEU A 207 -12.15 -8.99 20.50
CA LEU A 207 -10.88 -9.72 20.46
C LEU A 207 -10.76 -10.73 21.59
N ASP A 208 -11.19 -10.40 22.81
CA ASP A 208 -11.24 -11.34 23.93
C ASP A 208 -12.22 -12.48 23.66
N TYR A 209 -13.37 -12.17 23.07
CA TYR A 209 -14.34 -13.16 22.61
C TYR A 209 -13.72 -14.13 21.59
N ASN A 210 -13.02 -13.59 20.56
CA ASN A 210 -12.33 -14.39 19.55
C ASN A 210 -11.03 -15.07 20.04
N ALA A 211 -10.52 -14.65 21.20
CA ALA A 211 -9.35 -15.24 21.85
C ALA A 211 -9.73 -16.25 22.95
N GLY A 212 -10.97 -16.21 23.42
CA GLY A 212 -11.48 -17.00 24.53
C GLY A 212 -12.13 -18.30 24.06
N GLN A 213 -11.66 -19.44 24.59
CA GLN A 213 -12.19 -20.78 24.28
C GLN A 213 -13.65 -21.03 24.71
N LYS A 214 -14.34 -20.03 25.29
CA LYS A 214 -15.61 -20.23 25.98
C LYS A 214 -16.81 -20.40 25.04
N LEU A 215 -16.73 -19.90 23.80
CA LEU A 215 -17.80 -20.03 22.80
C LEU A 215 -17.18 -20.16 21.39
N ARG A 216 -16.88 -21.39 20.97
CA ARG A 216 -16.35 -21.68 19.64
C ARG A 216 -17.41 -21.51 18.57
N ILE A 217 -17.45 -20.35 17.92
CA ILE A 217 -18.28 -20.13 16.72
C ILE A 217 -17.55 -20.62 15.45
N HIS A 218 -16.24 -20.39 15.37
CA HIS A 218 -15.43 -20.82 14.22
C HIS A 218 -14.55 -22.01 14.60
N HIS A 219 -14.29 -22.92 13.63
CA HIS A 219 -13.41 -24.07 13.86
C HIS A 219 -11.99 -23.63 14.26
N TYR A 220 -11.52 -22.54 13.66
CA TYR A 220 -10.23 -21.93 13.94
C TYR A 220 -10.39 -20.50 14.45
N GLU A 221 -9.82 -20.24 15.63
CA GLU A 221 -9.83 -18.95 16.31
C GLU A 221 -8.42 -18.34 16.35
N LEU A 222 -8.32 -17.07 16.76
CA LEU A 222 -7.04 -16.35 16.85
C LEU A 222 -5.95 -17.12 17.62
N PRO A 223 -6.22 -17.79 18.77
CA PRO A 223 -5.20 -18.54 19.49
C PRO A 223 -4.64 -19.72 18.69
N HIS A 224 -5.45 -20.33 17.81
CA HIS A 224 -4.99 -21.39 16.92
C HIS A 224 -4.00 -20.83 15.91
N TYR A 225 -4.40 -19.77 15.19
CA TYR A 225 -3.54 -19.13 14.19
C TYR A 225 -2.24 -18.60 14.79
N PHE A 226 -2.28 -17.97 15.97
CA PHE A 226 -1.05 -17.51 16.63
C PHE A 226 -0.10 -18.63 17.04
N LYS A 227 -0.61 -19.86 17.16
CA LYS A 227 0.20 -21.04 17.46
C LYS A 227 0.73 -21.68 16.18
N SER A 228 -0.09 -21.85 15.15
CA SER A 228 0.26 -22.62 13.95
C SER A 228 0.94 -21.80 12.86
N LEU A 229 0.59 -20.52 12.69
CA LEU A 229 1.09 -19.71 11.57
C LEU A 229 2.62 -19.56 11.50
N PRO A 230 3.38 -19.43 12.62
CA PRO A 230 4.83 -19.38 12.52
C PRO A 230 5.42 -20.66 11.90
N ASP A 231 4.90 -21.84 12.28
CA ASP A 231 5.35 -23.13 11.76
C ASP A 231 4.88 -23.34 10.30
N GLU A 232 3.66 -22.91 9.97
CA GLU A 232 3.13 -22.91 8.61
C GLU A 232 3.93 -21.98 7.69
N ALA A 233 4.33 -20.80 8.18
CA ALA A 233 5.22 -19.88 7.47
C ALA A 233 6.59 -20.51 7.23
N ASP A 234 7.16 -21.21 8.21
CA ASP A 234 8.41 -21.96 8.03
C ASP A 234 8.29 -23.09 6.98
N ALA A 235 7.13 -23.76 6.93
CA ALA A 235 6.86 -24.77 5.90
C ALA A 235 6.68 -24.16 4.51
N ALA A 236 5.93 -23.06 4.40
CA ALA A 236 5.79 -22.27 3.17
C ALA A 236 7.15 -21.74 2.70
N ARG A 237 8.00 -21.30 3.63
CA ARG A 237 9.34 -20.81 3.33
C ARG A 237 10.24 -21.87 2.70
N ARG A 238 10.19 -23.11 3.22
CA ARG A 238 10.92 -24.26 2.65
C ARG A 238 10.47 -24.55 1.21
N LEU A 239 9.18 -24.44 0.92
CA LEU A 239 8.69 -24.58 -0.47
C LEU A 239 9.20 -23.49 -1.42
N LEU A 240 9.50 -22.31 -0.88
CA LEU A 240 10.02 -21.17 -1.64
C LEU A 240 11.56 -21.13 -1.73
N GLU A 241 12.27 -22.08 -1.11
CA GLU A 241 13.74 -22.13 -1.14
C GLU A 241 14.32 -22.15 -2.57
N PRO A 242 13.78 -22.91 -3.54
CA PRO A 242 14.28 -22.84 -4.92
C PRO A 242 14.16 -21.43 -5.53
N TYR A 243 13.11 -20.69 -5.21
CA TYR A 243 12.92 -19.32 -5.69
C TYR A 243 13.90 -18.36 -5.01
N GLU A 244 14.20 -18.53 -3.73
CA GLU A 244 15.26 -17.77 -3.08
C GLU A 244 16.62 -18.01 -3.73
N GLN A 245 16.95 -19.26 -4.06
CA GLN A 245 18.21 -19.59 -4.73
C GLN A 245 18.31 -18.94 -6.12
N VAL A 246 17.17 -18.85 -6.82
CA VAL A 246 17.05 -18.07 -8.06
C VAL A 246 17.27 -16.58 -7.81
N ARG A 247 16.63 -16.00 -6.78
CA ARG A 247 16.78 -14.58 -6.41
C ARG A 247 18.22 -14.21 -6.11
N LEU A 248 18.90 -15.00 -5.28
CA LEU A 248 20.31 -14.78 -4.94
C LEU A 248 21.22 -14.87 -6.17
N GLN A 249 20.92 -15.79 -7.09
CA GLN A 249 21.67 -15.91 -8.34
C GLN A 249 21.36 -14.77 -9.33
N ALA A 250 20.15 -14.23 -9.33
CA ALA A 250 19.77 -13.05 -10.11
C ALA A 250 20.52 -11.82 -9.62
N ALA A 251 20.59 -11.61 -8.30
CA ALA A 251 21.35 -10.52 -7.71
C ALA A 251 22.86 -10.59 -8.06
N ASP A 252 23.44 -11.79 -8.09
CA ASP A 252 24.82 -12.00 -8.56
C ASP A 252 24.98 -11.64 -10.05
N ALA A 253 24.05 -12.11 -10.91
CA ALA A 253 24.07 -11.77 -12.34
C ALA A 253 23.95 -10.25 -12.56
N ASP A 254 23.02 -9.58 -11.87
CA ASP A 254 22.80 -8.13 -11.94
C ASP A 254 24.05 -7.34 -11.52
N ALA A 255 24.76 -7.81 -10.48
CA ALA A 255 26.00 -7.19 -10.03
C ALA A 255 27.12 -7.26 -11.10
N GLN A 256 27.16 -8.32 -11.91
CA GLN A 256 28.12 -8.43 -13.03
C GLN A 256 27.64 -7.64 -14.27
N LEU A 257 26.36 -7.72 -14.60
CA LEU A 257 25.77 -7.00 -15.74
C LEU A 257 25.94 -5.49 -15.60
N SER A 258 25.65 -4.93 -14.42
CA SER A 258 25.80 -3.50 -14.14
C SER A 258 27.23 -2.96 -14.21
N ARG A 259 28.24 -3.84 -14.26
CA ARG A 259 29.66 -3.48 -14.42
C ARG A 259 30.21 -3.84 -15.79
N THR A 260 29.39 -4.41 -16.66
CA THR A 260 29.81 -4.83 -18.00
C THR A 260 30.04 -3.62 -18.89
N TRP A 261 29.32 -2.52 -18.66
CA TRP A 261 29.40 -1.29 -19.43
C TRP A 261 29.48 -0.05 -18.54
N ASP A 262 30.26 0.93 -18.96
CA ASP A 262 30.23 2.30 -18.45
C ASP A 262 29.74 3.23 -19.57
N GLU A 263 28.58 3.86 -19.36
CA GLU A 263 27.96 4.79 -20.30
C GLU A 263 28.21 6.23 -19.87
N SER A 264 28.66 7.05 -20.81
CA SER A 264 28.77 8.48 -20.62
C SER A 264 28.43 9.22 -21.90
N HIS A 265 27.86 10.41 -21.75
CA HIS A 265 27.57 11.29 -22.85
C HIS A 265 28.03 12.72 -22.58
N HIS A 266 28.34 13.44 -23.66
CA HIS A 266 28.72 14.84 -23.61
C HIS A 266 27.93 15.64 -24.64
N ASP A 267 27.04 16.50 -24.15
CA ASP A 267 26.26 17.41 -24.99
C ASP A 267 27.13 18.58 -25.45
N VAL A 268 27.19 18.76 -26.77
CA VAL A 268 27.84 19.89 -27.41
C VAL A 268 26.78 20.92 -27.77
N THR A 269 27.03 22.14 -27.33
CA THR A 269 26.17 23.30 -27.55
C THR A 269 27.01 24.47 -28.07
N HIS A 270 26.41 25.34 -28.86
CA HIS A 270 26.99 26.62 -29.23
C HIS A 270 26.08 27.78 -28.82
N THR A 271 26.66 28.96 -28.67
CA THR A 271 25.94 30.17 -28.27
C THR A 271 25.52 30.97 -29.50
N GLU A 272 24.22 31.13 -29.70
CA GLU A 272 23.66 32.08 -30.67
C GLU A 272 23.34 33.40 -30.00
N TRP A 273 23.64 34.50 -30.69
CA TRP A 273 23.32 35.85 -30.23
C TRP A 273 22.13 36.38 -31.03
N HIS A 274 21.08 36.76 -30.31
CA HIS A 274 19.87 37.33 -30.90
C HIS A 274 19.69 38.76 -30.42
N THR A 275 18.94 39.53 -31.20
CA THR A 275 18.49 40.86 -30.79
C THR A 275 16.99 40.84 -30.67
N ARG A 276 16.46 41.21 -29.51
CA ARG A 276 15.03 41.47 -29.34
C ARG A 276 14.82 42.95 -29.07
N THR A 277 13.70 43.46 -29.57
CA THR A 277 13.24 44.79 -29.19
C THR A 277 12.45 44.63 -27.89
N VAL A 278 12.87 45.34 -26.85
CA VAL A 278 12.18 45.38 -25.56
C VAL A 278 11.66 46.79 -25.39
N ASP A 279 10.37 46.91 -25.08
CA ASP A 279 9.80 48.19 -24.69
C ASP A 279 10.03 48.39 -23.19
N ASP A 280 10.63 49.52 -22.83
CA ASP A 280 10.61 49.95 -21.45
C ASP A 280 9.16 50.28 -21.04
N GLY A 281 8.86 50.22 -19.73
CA GLY A 281 7.54 50.56 -19.19
C GLY A 281 7.08 52.00 -19.46
N ASN A 282 7.89 52.80 -20.16
CA ASN A 282 7.62 54.19 -20.56
C ASN A 282 7.31 54.31 -22.06
N GLY A 283 7.19 53.21 -22.79
CA GLY A 283 6.82 53.20 -24.21
C GLY A 283 7.96 53.55 -25.16
N ARG A 284 9.23 53.45 -24.72
CA ARG A 284 10.41 53.54 -25.59
C ARG A 284 10.98 52.15 -25.82
N SER A 285 11.14 51.82 -27.09
CA SER A 285 11.77 50.57 -27.52
C SER A 285 13.28 50.72 -27.58
N HIS A 286 14.02 49.79 -26.96
CA HIS A 286 15.45 49.61 -27.22
C HIS A 286 15.73 48.18 -27.66
N LYS A 287 16.85 48.01 -28.37
CA LYS A 287 17.32 46.69 -28.78
C LYS A 287 18.21 46.11 -27.69
N GLU A 288 17.85 44.95 -27.18
CA GLU A 288 18.69 44.16 -26.28
C GLU A 288 19.25 42.95 -27.02
N THR A 289 20.56 42.77 -26.92
CA THR A 289 21.21 41.54 -27.35
C THR A 289 21.15 40.53 -26.22
N TYR A 290 20.72 39.31 -26.51
CA TYR A 290 20.75 38.21 -25.58
C TYR A 290 21.32 36.96 -26.25
N SER A 291 21.96 36.12 -25.45
CA SER A 291 22.54 34.86 -25.90
C SER A 291 21.61 33.69 -25.58
N THR A 292 21.47 32.73 -26.50
CA THR A 292 20.81 31.44 -26.27
C THR A 292 21.82 30.32 -26.55
N GLN A 293 21.86 29.31 -25.68
CA GLN A 293 22.61 28.08 -25.97
C GLN A 293 21.74 27.19 -26.87
N VAL A 294 22.27 26.85 -28.04
CA VAL A 294 21.63 25.98 -29.02
C VAL A 294 22.35 24.63 -28.99
N TYR A 295 21.55 23.57 -28.91
CA TYR A 295 22.04 22.19 -28.91
C TYR A 295 22.48 21.77 -30.31
N ASP A 296 23.71 21.26 -30.43
CA ASP A 296 24.25 20.78 -31.69
C ASP A 296 24.13 19.25 -31.81
N TYR A 297 24.78 18.54 -30.90
CA TYR A 297 24.85 17.09 -30.90
C TYR A 297 25.34 16.56 -29.55
N THR A 298 25.21 15.25 -29.35
CA THR A 298 25.73 14.54 -28.18
C THR A 298 26.76 13.51 -28.62
N ILE A 299 27.91 13.49 -27.93
CA ILE A 299 28.93 12.45 -28.08
C ILE A 299 28.63 11.37 -27.05
N HIS A 300 28.27 10.17 -27.51
CA HIS A 300 28.06 9.00 -26.66
C HIS A 300 29.33 8.16 -26.59
N ARG A 301 29.65 7.65 -25.40
CA ARG A 301 30.78 6.75 -25.14
C ARG A 301 30.30 5.58 -24.27
N TYR A 302 30.53 4.38 -24.78
CA TYR A 302 30.27 3.11 -24.12
C TYR A 302 31.59 2.38 -23.93
N SER A 303 32.01 2.17 -22.69
CA SER A 303 33.25 1.46 -22.38
C SER A 303 32.92 0.04 -21.90
N TYR A 304 33.47 -0.98 -22.55
CA TYR A 304 33.18 -2.38 -22.30
C TYR A 304 34.22 -3.02 -21.37
N ASP A 305 33.78 -3.57 -20.24
CA ASP A 305 34.61 -4.41 -19.39
C ASP A 305 34.44 -5.89 -19.76
N ARG A 306 35.45 -6.43 -20.45
CA ARG A 306 35.45 -7.83 -20.89
C ARG A 306 35.42 -8.83 -19.74
N ALA A 307 36.08 -8.55 -18.62
CA ALA A 307 36.10 -9.47 -17.49
C ALA A 307 34.70 -9.58 -16.85
N HIS A 308 34.03 -8.44 -16.68
CA HIS A 308 32.65 -8.41 -16.22
C HIS A 308 31.66 -8.99 -17.25
N GLY A 309 31.92 -8.81 -18.55
CA GLY A 309 31.12 -9.42 -19.62
C GLY A 309 31.16 -10.95 -19.64
N GLU A 310 32.33 -11.55 -19.43
CA GLU A 310 32.48 -13.01 -19.30
C GLU A 310 31.84 -13.55 -18.00
N ALA A 311 32.01 -12.82 -16.89
CA ALA A 311 31.42 -13.16 -15.61
C ALA A 311 29.88 -13.08 -15.66
N SER A 312 29.32 -12.03 -16.25
CA SER A 312 27.87 -11.86 -16.36
C SER A 312 27.22 -12.93 -17.24
N SER A 313 27.86 -13.31 -18.35
CA SER A 313 27.43 -14.44 -19.18
C SER A 313 27.40 -15.75 -18.39
N SER A 314 28.44 -16.03 -17.59
CA SER A 314 28.50 -17.22 -16.75
C SER A 314 27.45 -17.23 -15.62
N SER A 315 27.21 -16.08 -14.99
CA SER A 315 26.19 -15.92 -13.95
C SER A 315 24.77 -16.03 -14.50
N LEU A 316 24.49 -15.54 -15.71
CA LEU A 316 23.22 -15.73 -16.41
C LEU A 316 22.96 -17.20 -16.77
N ASP A 317 23.99 -17.94 -17.17
CA ASP A 317 23.88 -19.38 -17.40
C ASP A 317 23.56 -20.14 -16.11
N ALA A 318 24.19 -19.75 -15.00
CA ALA A 318 23.90 -20.31 -13.68
C ALA A 318 22.46 -19.99 -13.23
N LEU A 319 22.01 -18.76 -13.43
CA LEU A 319 20.65 -18.32 -13.16
C LEU A 319 19.63 -19.15 -13.96
N THR A 320 19.86 -19.30 -15.27
CA THR A 320 18.99 -20.07 -16.15
C THR A 320 18.88 -21.54 -15.71
N ARG A 321 20.00 -22.17 -15.32
CA ARG A 321 19.98 -23.54 -14.78
C ARG A 321 19.17 -23.65 -13.50
N LYS A 322 19.36 -22.74 -12.54
CA LYS A 322 18.58 -22.72 -11.29
C LYS A 322 17.10 -22.43 -11.56
N GLY A 323 16.80 -21.50 -12.46
CA GLY A 323 15.45 -21.15 -12.87
C GLY A 323 14.65 -22.33 -13.43
N ARG A 324 15.28 -23.18 -14.24
CA ARG A 324 14.65 -24.41 -14.77
C ARG A 324 14.32 -25.42 -13.68
N ALA A 325 15.07 -25.43 -12.57
CA ALA A 325 14.81 -26.30 -11.43
C ALA A 325 13.75 -25.72 -10.48
N ALA A 326 13.56 -24.40 -10.46
CA ALA A 326 12.55 -23.74 -9.64
C ALA A 326 11.16 -23.94 -10.25
N SER A 327 10.32 -24.72 -9.55
CA SER A 327 8.92 -24.91 -9.91
C SER A 327 8.05 -24.84 -8.66
N PHE A 328 6.87 -24.25 -8.80
CA PHE A 328 5.85 -24.26 -7.76
C PHE A 328 4.85 -25.37 -8.10
N THR A 329 4.88 -26.46 -7.34
CA THR A 329 4.13 -27.68 -7.64
C THR A 329 2.88 -27.86 -6.79
N GLU A 330 2.70 -27.01 -5.77
CA GLU A 330 1.55 -27.11 -4.88
C GLU A 330 0.26 -26.65 -5.58
N ASP A 331 -0.77 -27.49 -5.50
CA ASP A 331 -2.12 -27.13 -5.93
C ASP A 331 -2.79 -26.25 -4.87
N MET A 332 -2.93 -24.96 -5.18
CA MET A 332 -3.61 -23.98 -4.33
C MET A 332 -5.12 -24.20 -4.34
N ARG A 333 -5.61 -25.15 -3.56
CA ARG A 333 -7.03 -25.50 -3.50
C ARG A 333 -7.85 -24.40 -2.84
N ILE A 334 -9.11 -24.27 -3.26
CA ILE A 334 -10.12 -23.42 -2.62
C ILE A 334 -11.26 -24.32 -2.13
N ALA A 335 -12.04 -23.84 -1.16
CA ALA A 335 -13.21 -24.56 -0.69
C ALA A 335 -14.23 -24.78 -1.82
N LYS A 336 -14.99 -25.88 -1.76
CA LYS A 336 -16.10 -26.14 -2.71
C LYS A 336 -17.34 -25.29 -2.42
N GLN A 337 -17.48 -24.78 -1.20
CA GLN A 337 -18.61 -23.99 -0.73
C GLN A 337 -18.19 -23.06 0.41
N THR A 338 -18.93 -21.97 0.59
CA THR A 338 -18.81 -21.03 1.71
C THR A 338 -19.76 -21.40 2.85
N ASN A 339 -19.42 -20.96 4.06
CA ASN A 339 -20.28 -21.10 5.23
C ASN A 339 -21.09 -19.82 5.45
N ALA A 340 -22.31 -19.97 5.99
CA ALA A 340 -23.23 -18.85 6.22
C ALA A 340 -22.63 -17.72 7.08
N ASP A 341 -21.79 -18.06 8.08
CA ASP A 341 -21.13 -17.06 8.92
C ASP A 341 -20.11 -16.23 8.15
N GLY A 342 -19.37 -16.86 7.23
CA GLY A 342 -18.40 -16.20 6.37
C GLY A 342 -19.07 -15.28 5.36
N GLU A 343 -20.17 -15.74 4.76
CA GLU A 343 -21.03 -14.97 3.86
C GLU A 343 -21.62 -13.74 4.56
N TYR A 344 -22.24 -13.94 5.72
CA TYR A 344 -22.82 -12.85 6.50
C TYR A 344 -21.78 -11.79 6.90
N ALA A 345 -20.59 -12.21 7.33
CA ALA A 345 -19.51 -11.27 7.63
C ALA A 345 -19.05 -10.49 6.39
N ALA A 346 -18.97 -11.16 5.23
CA ALA A 346 -18.60 -10.54 3.97
C ALA A 346 -19.64 -9.51 3.49
N GLU A 347 -20.93 -9.83 3.59
CA GLU A 347 -22.05 -8.93 3.29
C GLU A 347 -21.99 -7.67 4.17
N LYS A 348 -21.89 -7.90 5.48
CA LYS A 348 -21.94 -6.85 6.48
C LYS A 348 -20.77 -5.88 6.38
N SER A 349 -19.56 -6.38 6.20
CA SER A 349 -18.36 -5.55 6.01
C SER A 349 -18.38 -4.70 4.73
N ARG A 350 -19.29 -4.97 3.81
CA ARG A 350 -19.48 -4.21 2.57
C ARG A 350 -20.74 -3.35 2.59
N GLY A 351 -21.55 -3.44 3.65
CA GLY A 351 -22.83 -2.73 3.74
C GLY A 351 -23.85 -3.21 2.69
N LEU A 352 -23.76 -4.47 2.27
CA LEU A 352 -24.72 -5.04 1.31
C LEU A 352 -26.08 -5.20 1.99
N ARG A 353 -27.14 -4.87 1.24
CA ARG A 353 -28.53 -5.03 1.68
C ARG A 353 -29.17 -6.35 1.24
N GLN A 354 -28.50 -7.04 0.32
CA GLN A 354 -28.94 -8.31 -0.25
C GLN A 354 -27.90 -9.36 0.06
N ALA A 355 -28.37 -10.60 0.24
CA ALA A 355 -27.48 -11.74 0.42
C ALA A 355 -26.64 -11.95 -0.84
N LEU A 356 -25.40 -12.41 -0.65
CA LEU A 356 -24.51 -12.73 -1.76
C LEU A 356 -25.05 -13.91 -2.55
N SER A 357 -24.90 -13.85 -3.87
CA SER A 357 -25.03 -15.06 -4.67
C SER A 357 -23.90 -16.04 -4.30
N PRO A 358 -24.10 -17.36 -4.44
CA PRO A 358 -23.04 -18.35 -4.16
C PRO A 358 -21.76 -18.08 -4.97
N GLN A 359 -21.87 -17.55 -6.19
CA GLN A 359 -20.72 -17.17 -7.01
C GLN A 359 -19.95 -15.99 -6.41
N GLU A 360 -20.62 -14.97 -5.91
CA GLU A 360 -19.97 -13.82 -5.27
C GLU A 360 -19.34 -14.19 -3.93
N ALA A 361 -20.03 -15.01 -3.13
CA ALA A 361 -19.51 -15.54 -1.87
C ALA A 361 -18.20 -16.32 -2.11
N MET A 362 -18.20 -17.26 -3.07
CA MET A 362 -17.01 -17.98 -3.50
C MET A 362 -15.93 -17.06 -4.08
N GLY A 363 -16.33 -16.02 -4.80
CA GLY A 363 -15.44 -14.97 -5.29
C GLY A 363 -14.67 -14.31 -4.15
N TYR A 364 -15.35 -13.93 -3.07
CA TYR A 364 -14.71 -13.36 -1.88
C TYR A 364 -13.89 -14.37 -1.09
N ALA A 365 -14.38 -15.60 -0.94
CA ALA A 365 -13.67 -16.66 -0.23
C ALA A 365 -12.41 -17.14 -0.96
N SER A 366 -12.27 -16.87 -2.25
CA SER A 366 -11.09 -17.24 -3.05
C SER A 366 -10.10 -16.08 -3.28
N VAL A 367 -10.39 -14.88 -2.77
CA VAL A 367 -9.49 -13.71 -2.89
C VAL A 367 -8.12 -13.98 -2.27
N TRP A 368 -8.04 -14.73 -1.16
CA TRP A 368 -6.76 -15.06 -0.55
C TRP A 368 -5.84 -15.82 -1.53
N LYS A 369 -6.39 -16.69 -2.38
CA LYS A 369 -5.63 -17.42 -3.40
C LYS A 369 -5.25 -16.48 -4.53
N TYR A 370 -6.23 -15.98 -5.27
CA TYR A 370 -6.00 -15.26 -6.52
C TYR A 370 -5.43 -13.86 -6.32
N GLY A 371 -5.71 -13.25 -5.16
CA GLY A 371 -5.18 -11.96 -4.75
C GLY A 371 -3.86 -12.04 -3.98
N SER A 372 -3.35 -13.24 -3.69
CA SER A 372 -2.06 -13.40 -3.00
C SER A 372 -0.92 -12.79 -3.79
N THR A 373 0.09 -12.28 -3.07
CA THR A 373 1.35 -11.81 -3.63
C THR A 373 2.05 -12.94 -4.38
N LEU A 374 2.00 -14.18 -3.86
CA LEU A 374 2.50 -15.36 -4.54
C LEU A 374 1.85 -15.55 -5.91
N MET A 375 0.53 -15.70 -5.98
CA MET A 375 -0.16 -15.97 -7.25
C MET A 375 -0.11 -14.78 -8.22
N THR A 376 0.08 -13.56 -7.70
CA THR A 376 0.30 -12.37 -8.53
C THR A 376 1.71 -12.37 -9.15
N ASN A 377 2.72 -12.78 -8.39
CA ASN A 377 4.12 -12.70 -8.82
C ASN A 377 4.62 -13.97 -9.52
N LEU A 378 4.02 -15.15 -9.31
CA LEU A 378 4.43 -16.40 -9.96
C LEU A 378 4.46 -16.29 -11.50
N PRO A 379 3.44 -15.76 -12.19
CA PRO A 379 3.50 -15.56 -13.65
C PRO A 379 4.62 -14.61 -14.07
N VAL A 380 4.88 -13.56 -13.30
CA VAL A 380 5.96 -12.60 -13.56
C VAL A 380 7.32 -13.27 -13.41
N ILE A 381 7.52 -14.05 -12.34
CA ILE A 381 8.74 -14.82 -12.08
C ILE A 381 9.02 -15.78 -13.24
N HIS A 382 8.03 -16.57 -13.65
CA HIS A 382 8.22 -17.52 -14.75
C HIS A 382 8.46 -16.82 -16.11
N ALA A 383 7.78 -15.70 -16.38
CA ALA A 383 8.02 -14.91 -17.58
C ALA A 383 9.46 -14.37 -17.60
N ARG A 384 9.91 -13.74 -16.50
CA ARG A 384 11.29 -13.21 -16.41
C ARG A 384 12.34 -14.30 -16.50
N LEU A 385 12.12 -15.49 -15.93
CA LEU A 385 13.03 -16.63 -16.09
C LEU A 385 13.14 -17.08 -17.55
N GLY A 386 12.05 -17.06 -18.30
CA GLY A 386 12.05 -17.35 -19.74
C GLY A 386 12.81 -16.30 -20.55
N GLU A 387 12.56 -15.02 -20.28
CA GLU A 387 13.23 -13.90 -20.96
C GLU A 387 14.73 -13.86 -20.64
N LEU A 388 15.12 -14.08 -19.39
CA LEU A 388 16.53 -14.13 -18.99
C LEU A 388 17.28 -15.29 -19.65
N ALA A 389 16.61 -16.41 -19.94
CA ALA A 389 17.23 -17.50 -20.70
C ALA A 389 17.53 -17.08 -22.14
N LEU A 390 16.62 -16.32 -22.77
CA LEU A 390 16.84 -15.75 -24.11
C LEU A 390 17.94 -14.68 -24.09
N ASP A 391 17.93 -13.81 -23.09
CA ASP A 391 18.97 -12.79 -22.90
C ASP A 391 20.34 -13.43 -22.66
N ALA A 392 20.41 -14.52 -21.90
CA ALA A 392 21.64 -15.28 -21.69
C ALA A 392 22.21 -15.83 -23.01
N ASP A 393 21.36 -16.42 -23.85
CA ASP A 393 21.75 -16.95 -25.15
C ASP A 393 22.20 -15.85 -26.11
N GLN A 394 21.48 -14.72 -26.13
CA GLN A 394 21.83 -13.56 -26.93
C GLN A 394 23.16 -12.94 -26.47
N TRP A 395 23.32 -12.72 -25.17
CA TRP A 395 24.55 -12.16 -24.60
C TRP A 395 25.76 -13.06 -24.87
N ARG A 396 25.60 -14.38 -24.77
CA ARG A 396 26.66 -15.34 -25.09
C ARG A 396 27.15 -15.22 -26.54
N ALA A 397 26.24 -14.94 -27.48
CA ALA A 397 26.58 -14.75 -28.89
C ALA A 397 27.26 -13.39 -29.14
N GLU A 398 26.78 -12.33 -28.48
CA GLU A 398 27.17 -10.94 -28.73
C GLU A 398 28.46 -10.53 -28.01
N LYS A 399 28.73 -11.07 -26.80
CA LYS A 399 29.87 -10.64 -25.95
C LYS A 399 31.25 -10.71 -26.60
N SER A 400 31.42 -11.57 -27.61
CA SER A 400 32.68 -11.74 -28.34
C SER A 400 32.99 -10.59 -29.30
N GLY A 401 31.95 -9.90 -29.77
CA GLY A 401 32.05 -8.70 -30.61
C GLY A 401 32.00 -7.39 -29.80
N ALA A 402 31.66 -7.45 -28.51
CA ALA A 402 31.60 -6.28 -27.65
C ALA A 402 32.96 -5.59 -27.50
N HIS A 403 32.97 -4.27 -27.66
CA HIS A 403 34.15 -3.41 -27.56
C HIS A 403 33.72 -1.98 -27.21
N ASP A 404 34.69 -1.13 -26.88
CA ASP A 404 34.43 0.29 -26.62
C ASP A 404 33.88 0.98 -27.87
N GLU A 405 32.78 1.70 -27.72
CA GLU A 405 32.15 2.46 -28.81
C GLU A 405 32.06 3.95 -28.49
N ARG A 406 32.24 4.76 -29.53
CA ARG A 406 32.10 6.20 -29.46
C ARG A 406 31.55 6.75 -30.77
N TYR A 407 30.42 7.45 -30.69
CA TYR A 407 29.81 8.10 -31.85
C TYR A 407 29.03 9.35 -31.44
N THR A 408 28.59 10.11 -32.44
CA THR A 408 27.85 11.35 -32.28
C THR A 408 26.43 11.19 -32.79
N THR A 409 25.46 11.72 -32.07
CA THR A 409 24.05 11.78 -32.51
C THR A 409 23.49 13.19 -32.32
N THR A 410 22.43 13.54 -33.03
CA THR A 410 21.69 14.80 -32.85
C THR A 410 20.63 14.70 -31.74
N SER A 411 20.77 13.73 -30.83
CA SER A 411 19.84 13.47 -29.74
C SER A 411 20.61 13.32 -28.43
N HIS A 412 20.10 13.93 -27.37
CA HIS A 412 20.62 13.75 -26.00
C HIS A 412 20.41 12.32 -25.48
N SER A 413 19.63 11.50 -26.17
CA SER A 413 19.33 10.12 -25.81
C SER A 413 19.67 9.19 -26.97
N ASP A 414 20.33 8.09 -26.64
CA ASP A 414 20.65 7.03 -27.58
C ASP A 414 20.51 5.67 -26.86
N SER A 415 20.15 4.63 -27.62
CA SER A 415 19.97 3.30 -27.06
C SER A 415 21.27 2.55 -26.81
N GLY A 416 22.40 3.04 -27.34
CA GLY A 416 23.69 2.39 -27.26
C GLY A 416 23.88 1.26 -28.27
N PRO A 417 25.06 0.63 -28.28
CA PRO A 417 25.32 -0.54 -29.09
C PRO A 417 24.41 -1.70 -28.70
N ARG A 418 24.26 -2.66 -29.63
CA ARG A 418 23.33 -3.78 -29.47
C ARG A 418 23.65 -4.63 -28.23
N GLU A 419 24.94 -4.87 -28.00
CA GLU A 419 25.51 -5.59 -26.88
C GLU A 419 25.14 -4.93 -25.54
N TYR A 420 25.20 -3.60 -25.49
CA TYR A 420 24.78 -2.80 -24.33
C TYR A 420 23.28 -2.94 -24.06
N GLN A 421 22.46 -2.84 -25.11
CA GLN A 421 21.01 -3.02 -25.00
C GLN A 421 20.62 -4.40 -24.46
N THR A 422 21.32 -5.46 -24.89
CA THR A 422 21.10 -6.82 -24.37
C THR A 422 21.40 -6.90 -22.87
N VAL A 423 22.50 -6.29 -22.41
CA VAL A 423 22.87 -6.25 -20.98
C VAL A 423 21.86 -5.45 -20.16
N GLU A 424 21.45 -4.27 -20.61
CA GLU A 424 20.47 -3.44 -19.91
C GLU A 424 19.10 -4.12 -19.82
N ARG A 425 18.67 -4.80 -20.88
CA ARG A 425 17.44 -5.59 -20.87
C ARG A 425 17.52 -6.76 -19.89
N ALA A 426 18.62 -7.51 -19.91
CA ALA A 426 18.86 -8.60 -18.97
C ALA A 426 18.85 -8.10 -17.52
N LEU A 427 19.50 -6.97 -17.25
CA LEU A 427 19.55 -6.32 -15.93
C LEU A 427 18.15 -5.87 -15.47
N SER A 428 17.33 -5.32 -16.37
CA SER A 428 15.94 -4.97 -16.05
C SER A 428 15.11 -6.22 -15.70
N HIS A 429 15.24 -7.30 -16.47
CA HIS A 429 14.54 -8.56 -16.20
C HIS A 429 15.01 -9.23 -14.90
N GLY A 430 16.31 -9.18 -14.61
CA GLY A 430 16.93 -9.68 -13.37
C GLY A 430 16.41 -8.96 -12.13
N ARG A 431 16.38 -7.62 -12.16
CA ARG A 431 15.83 -6.79 -11.06
C ARG A 431 14.34 -7.03 -10.83
N ASP A 432 13.56 -7.15 -11.92
CA ASP A 432 12.14 -7.45 -11.84
C ASP A 432 11.88 -8.84 -11.23
N LEU A 433 12.67 -9.84 -11.61
CA LEU A 433 12.65 -11.18 -11.03
C LEU A 433 13.00 -11.13 -9.54
N GLU A 434 14.09 -10.45 -9.18
CA GLU A 434 14.57 -10.34 -7.81
C GLU A 434 13.49 -9.72 -6.91
N ARG A 435 12.94 -8.58 -7.32
CA ARG A 435 11.86 -7.89 -6.61
C ARG A 435 10.63 -8.78 -6.45
N SER A 436 10.22 -9.48 -7.51
CA SER A 436 9.00 -10.31 -7.49
C SER A 436 9.13 -11.48 -6.52
N VAL A 437 10.30 -12.14 -6.48
CA VAL A 437 10.57 -13.19 -5.49
C VAL A 437 10.69 -12.61 -4.08
N PHE A 438 11.40 -11.48 -3.92
CA PHE A 438 11.56 -10.81 -2.64
C PHE A 438 10.22 -10.45 -2.01
N GLU A 439 9.29 -9.86 -2.75
CA GLU A 439 7.95 -9.50 -2.25
C GLU A 439 7.20 -10.72 -1.67
N VAL A 440 7.33 -11.90 -2.29
CA VAL A 440 6.70 -13.14 -1.80
C VAL A 440 7.37 -13.59 -0.50
N LEU A 441 8.70 -13.67 -0.48
CA LEU A 441 9.47 -14.09 0.69
C LEU A 441 9.27 -13.14 1.88
N GLU A 442 9.27 -11.84 1.62
CA GLU A 442 9.07 -10.80 2.63
C GLU A 442 7.71 -10.96 3.32
N GLY A 443 6.63 -11.28 2.58
CA GLY A 443 5.32 -11.53 3.17
C GLY A 443 5.32 -12.70 4.16
N VAL A 444 5.98 -13.80 3.79
CA VAL A 444 6.14 -14.99 4.63
C VAL A 444 6.91 -14.67 5.91
N GLU A 445 8.11 -14.09 5.76
CA GLU A 445 8.99 -13.77 6.90
C GLU A 445 8.37 -12.71 7.82
N TYR A 446 7.74 -11.69 7.25
CA TYR A 446 7.06 -10.66 8.03
C TYR A 446 5.91 -11.26 8.85
N THR A 447 5.11 -12.14 8.26
CA THR A 447 4.00 -12.80 8.97
C THR A 447 4.52 -13.65 10.13
N ARG A 448 5.56 -14.45 9.88
CA ARG A 448 6.22 -15.27 10.89
C ARG A 448 6.69 -14.42 12.08
N ALA A 449 7.40 -13.33 11.81
CA ALA A 449 7.94 -12.45 12.84
C ALA A 449 6.84 -11.67 13.60
N MET A 450 5.81 -11.21 12.89
CA MET A 450 4.81 -10.30 13.46
C MET A 450 3.59 -10.99 14.08
N THR A 451 3.36 -12.27 13.80
CA THR A 451 2.28 -13.05 14.42
C THR A 451 2.39 -13.08 15.95
N PRO A 452 3.55 -13.40 16.57
CA PRO A 452 3.72 -13.32 18.02
C PRO A 452 3.55 -11.91 18.59
N VAL A 453 4.03 -10.89 17.85
CA VAL A 453 3.90 -9.48 18.25
C VAL A 453 2.44 -9.06 18.27
N LEU A 454 1.68 -9.43 17.23
CA LEU A 454 0.24 -9.17 17.14
C LEU A 454 -0.51 -9.82 18.30
N LYS A 455 -0.22 -11.08 18.61
CA LYS A 455 -0.78 -11.78 19.78
C LYS A 455 -0.53 -11.00 21.07
N ALA A 456 0.72 -10.62 21.32
CA ALA A 456 1.09 -9.87 22.52
C ALA A 456 0.34 -8.53 22.61
N LYS A 457 0.20 -7.83 21.49
CA LYS A 457 -0.51 -6.54 21.43
C LYS A 457 -2.02 -6.66 21.64
N ILE A 458 -2.63 -7.74 21.15
CA ILE A 458 -4.03 -8.04 21.42
C ILE A 458 -4.22 -8.34 22.92
N GLN A 459 -3.35 -9.15 23.51
CA GLN A 459 -3.40 -9.45 24.95
C GLN A 459 -3.18 -8.19 25.82
N GLU A 460 -2.24 -7.32 25.42
CA GLU A 460 -2.00 -6.03 26.09
C GLU A 460 -3.24 -5.12 26.01
N LEU A 461 -3.86 -5.02 24.83
CA LEU A 461 -5.09 -4.25 24.63
C LEU A 461 -6.23 -4.77 25.51
N ILE A 462 -6.45 -6.09 25.54
CA ILE A 462 -7.46 -6.74 26.39
C ILE A 462 -7.19 -6.41 27.86
N ALA A 463 -5.95 -6.57 28.32
CA ALA A 463 -5.62 -6.33 29.72
C ALA A 463 -5.74 -4.85 30.14
N VAL A 464 -5.38 -3.91 29.27
CA VAL A 464 -5.56 -2.47 29.55
C VAL A 464 -7.05 -2.10 29.59
N GLN A 465 -7.84 -2.66 28.68
CA GLN A 465 -9.21 -2.20 28.45
C GLN A 465 -10.26 -2.95 29.28
N LEU A 466 -10.08 -4.24 29.53
CA LEU A 466 -11.02 -5.10 30.28
C LEU A 466 -10.53 -5.36 31.71
N ASP A 467 -9.23 -5.54 31.93
CA ASP A 467 -8.67 -5.76 33.28
C ASP A 467 -8.20 -4.45 33.97
N HIS A 468 -8.44 -3.30 33.34
CA HIS A 468 -8.06 -1.98 33.83
C HIS A 468 -6.57 -1.80 34.16
N LYS A 469 -5.66 -2.52 33.48
CA LYS A 469 -4.22 -2.30 33.63
C LYS A 469 -3.80 -0.94 33.06
N PRO A 470 -2.74 -0.31 33.60
CA PRO A 470 -2.25 0.97 33.08
C PRO A 470 -1.75 0.81 31.63
N GLY A 471 -2.16 1.73 30.76
CA GLY A 471 -1.74 1.73 29.35
C GLY A 471 -2.57 2.66 28.47
N ASN A 472 -2.25 2.70 27.18
CA ASN A 472 -2.98 3.51 26.20
C ASN A 472 -3.72 2.60 25.19
N ALA A 473 -4.96 2.25 25.51
CA ALA A 473 -5.78 1.35 24.69
C ALA A 473 -6.00 1.87 23.25
N LYS A 474 -6.09 3.20 23.05
CA LYS A 474 -6.24 3.81 21.72
C LYS A 474 -4.98 3.66 20.87
N LYS A 475 -3.80 3.73 21.48
CA LYS A 475 -2.53 3.45 20.79
C LYS A 475 -2.43 1.96 20.46
N LEU A 476 -2.74 1.09 21.42
CA LEU A 476 -2.69 -0.37 21.22
C LEU A 476 -3.65 -0.85 20.14
N SER A 477 -4.87 -0.33 20.08
CA SER A 477 -5.82 -0.69 19.01
C SER A 477 -5.31 -0.31 17.62
N LYS A 478 -4.65 0.85 17.49
CA LYS A 478 -3.99 1.27 16.24
C LYS A 478 -2.82 0.36 15.90
N GLU A 479 -2.00 -0.04 16.87
CA GLU A 479 -0.89 -0.98 16.66
C GLU A 479 -1.39 -2.34 16.17
N VAL A 480 -2.41 -2.90 16.83
CA VAL A 480 -3.07 -4.16 16.41
C VAL A 480 -3.56 -4.07 14.97
N LEU A 481 -4.31 -3.03 14.62
CA LEU A 481 -4.81 -2.84 13.26
C LEU A 481 -3.70 -2.59 12.24
N SER A 482 -2.67 -1.83 12.60
CA SER A 482 -1.55 -1.54 11.72
C SER A 482 -0.78 -2.80 11.37
N ILE A 483 -0.42 -3.61 12.37
CA ILE A 483 0.29 -4.89 12.17
C ILE A 483 -0.58 -5.83 11.32
N THR A 484 -1.87 -5.94 11.64
CA THR A 484 -2.80 -6.81 10.90
C THR A 484 -2.93 -6.39 9.43
N LYS A 485 -3.09 -5.08 9.17
CA LYS A 485 -3.14 -4.53 7.82
C LYS A 485 -1.82 -4.77 7.08
N GLU A 486 -0.68 -4.64 7.74
CA GLU A 486 0.62 -4.86 7.12
C GLU A 486 0.86 -6.32 6.75
N ILE A 487 0.57 -7.26 7.67
CA ILE A 487 0.57 -8.71 7.39
C ILE A 487 -0.30 -9.01 6.16
N TYR A 488 -1.52 -8.48 6.12
CA TYR A 488 -2.42 -8.69 4.99
C TYR A 488 -1.85 -8.11 3.69
N THR A 489 -1.43 -6.84 3.68
CA THR A 489 -0.97 -6.17 2.45
C THR A 489 0.29 -6.78 1.85
N LYS A 490 1.19 -7.33 2.67
CA LYS A 490 2.40 -8.01 2.17
C LYS A 490 2.08 -9.36 1.53
N ASN A 491 1.03 -10.05 2.00
CA ASN A 491 0.63 -11.36 1.48
C ASN A 491 -0.44 -11.32 0.39
N PHE A 492 -1.21 -10.24 0.28
CA PHE A 492 -2.34 -10.13 -0.63
C PHE A 492 -2.31 -8.81 -1.42
N LYS A 493 -1.33 -8.67 -2.31
CA LYS A 493 -1.14 -7.49 -3.18
C LYS A 493 -2.37 -7.11 -3.99
N LYS A 494 -3.14 -8.11 -4.44
CA LYS A 494 -4.43 -7.93 -5.16
C LYS A 494 -5.61 -8.42 -4.31
N GLY A 495 -5.45 -8.41 -2.98
CA GLY A 495 -6.49 -8.74 -2.02
C GLY A 495 -7.50 -7.61 -1.81
N PHE A 496 -8.23 -7.67 -0.70
CA PHE A 496 -9.13 -6.59 -0.30
C PHE A 496 -8.37 -5.29 0.01
N ASP A 497 -8.98 -4.15 -0.32
CA ASP A 497 -8.48 -2.85 0.13
C ASP A 497 -8.76 -2.67 1.64
N VAL A 498 -7.76 -3.01 2.46
CA VAL A 498 -7.81 -2.87 3.91
C VAL A 498 -7.35 -1.48 4.41
N LYS A 499 -6.83 -0.62 3.51
CA LYS A 499 -6.38 0.75 3.80
C LYS A 499 -7.32 1.76 3.16
N ARG A 500 -8.59 1.72 3.55
CA ARG A 500 -9.66 2.47 2.89
C ARG A 500 -9.60 3.98 3.05
N PHE A 501 -8.92 4.52 4.07
CA PHE A 501 -8.85 5.96 4.29
C PHE A 501 -7.97 6.64 3.22
N ARG A 502 -8.59 7.47 2.38
CA ARG A 502 -7.88 8.19 1.30
C ARG A 502 -7.77 9.67 1.63
N ALA A 503 -6.62 10.08 2.18
CA ALA A 503 -6.33 11.48 2.50
C ALA A 503 -6.53 12.42 1.29
N GLY A 504 -6.24 11.96 0.07
CA GLY A 504 -6.46 12.73 -1.16
C GLY A 504 -7.93 13.08 -1.43
N VAL A 505 -8.87 12.21 -1.05
CA VAL A 505 -10.32 12.49 -1.20
C VAL A 505 -10.77 13.56 -0.20
N VAL A 506 -10.23 13.52 1.02
CA VAL A 506 -10.48 14.58 2.02
C VAL A 506 -9.93 15.92 1.50
N ALA A 507 -8.70 15.94 0.99
CA ALA A 507 -8.12 17.15 0.41
C ALA A 507 -8.96 17.70 -0.76
N LEU A 508 -9.46 16.82 -1.63
CA LEU A 508 -10.35 17.22 -2.72
C LEU A 508 -11.68 17.77 -2.20
N ALA A 509 -12.30 17.13 -1.21
CA ALA A 509 -13.55 17.61 -0.60
C ALA A 509 -13.39 18.99 0.07
N VAL A 510 -12.24 19.21 0.73
CA VAL A 510 -11.86 20.51 1.31
C VAL A 510 -11.74 21.58 0.23
N LEU A 511 -11.07 21.28 -0.89
CA LEU A 511 -10.92 22.21 -2.02
C LEU A 511 -12.27 22.54 -2.68
N LEU A 512 -13.10 21.53 -2.94
CA LEU A 512 -14.43 21.71 -3.52
C LEU A 512 -15.36 22.48 -2.58
N GLY A 513 -15.30 22.19 -1.28
CA GLY A 513 -16.03 22.92 -0.26
C GLY A 513 -15.64 24.40 -0.24
N ALA A 514 -14.34 24.70 -0.22
CA ALA A 514 -13.83 26.06 -0.26
C ALA A 514 -14.25 26.82 -1.53
N LEU A 515 -14.16 26.17 -2.69
CA LEU A 515 -14.56 26.75 -3.98
C LEU A 515 -16.07 27.01 -4.03
N GLY A 516 -16.89 26.04 -3.62
CA GLY A 516 -18.34 26.20 -3.56
C GLY A 516 -18.77 27.31 -2.61
N GLY A 517 -18.15 27.37 -1.43
CA GLY A 517 -18.36 28.45 -0.47
C GLY A 517 -17.96 29.82 -1.02
N GLY A 518 -16.83 29.91 -1.71
CA GLY A 518 -16.36 31.14 -2.36
C GLY A 518 -17.29 31.61 -3.47
N LEU A 519 -17.79 30.70 -4.32
CA LEU A 519 -18.76 31.02 -5.37
C LEU A 519 -20.10 31.51 -4.79
N LEU A 520 -20.59 30.88 -3.73
CA LEU A 520 -21.79 31.32 -3.01
C LEU A 520 -21.60 32.71 -2.41
N GLY A 521 -20.43 32.98 -1.81
CA GLY A 521 -20.12 34.30 -1.28
C GLY A 521 -19.99 35.36 -2.37
N ALA A 522 -19.47 35.01 -3.55
CA ALA A 522 -19.37 35.94 -4.67
C ALA A 522 -20.77 36.27 -5.23
N GLY A 523 -21.65 35.28 -5.32
CA GLY A 523 -23.05 35.48 -5.69
C GLY A 523 -23.80 36.35 -4.67
N TRP A 524 -23.58 36.12 -3.37
CA TRP A 524 -24.18 36.91 -2.30
C TRP A 524 -23.71 38.37 -2.31
N ASP A 525 -22.41 38.61 -2.45
CA ASP A 525 -21.84 39.95 -2.58
C ASP A 525 -22.38 40.68 -3.82
N TRP A 526 -22.48 40.00 -4.97
CA TRP A 526 -23.07 40.57 -6.18
C TRP A 526 -24.55 40.95 -6.01
N LEU A 527 -25.35 40.09 -5.35
CA LEU A 527 -26.75 40.39 -5.03
C LEU A 527 -26.87 41.56 -4.03
N GLY A 528 -26.02 41.59 -3.00
CA GLY A 528 -25.98 42.67 -2.01
C GLY A 528 -25.63 44.03 -2.62
N ARG A 529 -24.69 44.06 -3.57
CA ARG A 529 -24.33 45.27 -4.33
C ARG A 529 -25.48 45.76 -5.21
N ARG A 530 -26.24 44.85 -5.83
CA ARG A 530 -27.45 45.21 -6.61
C ARG A 530 -28.57 45.75 -5.73
N ALA A 531 -28.80 45.17 -4.56
CA ALA A 531 -29.90 45.56 -3.67
C ALA A 531 -29.67 46.92 -2.99
N THR A 532 -28.42 47.29 -2.71
CA THR A 532 -28.11 48.53 -1.97
C THR A 532 -27.83 49.74 -2.86
N GLY A 533 -27.73 49.57 -4.19
CA GLY A 533 -27.47 50.65 -5.15
C GLY A 533 -26.13 51.39 -4.94
N ARG A 534 -25.26 50.91 -4.05
CA ARG A 534 -23.98 51.54 -3.72
C ARG A 534 -22.86 50.90 -4.53
N SER A 535 -22.45 51.58 -5.59
CA SER A 535 -21.12 51.40 -6.19
C SER A 535 -20.10 52.10 -5.29
N PHE A 536 -19.61 51.43 -4.24
CA PHE A 536 -18.43 51.95 -3.53
C PHE A 536 -17.19 51.77 -4.43
N PRO A 537 -16.38 52.82 -4.67
CA PRO A 537 -15.11 52.67 -5.34
C PRO A 537 -14.20 51.80 -4.45
N ARG A 538 -13.62 50.75 -5.03
CA ARG A 538 -12.58 49.94 -4.38
C ARG A 538 -11.30 50.79 -4.29
N SER A 539 -10.80 50.99 -3.07
CA SER A 539 -9.51 51.63 -2.78
C SER A 539 -8.37 50.62 -2.75
#